data_AF-A0A7X3D3H6-F1
#
_entry.id   AF-A0A7X3D3H6-F1
#
_cell.length_a   1.000
_cell.length_b   1.000
_cell.length_c   1.000
_cell.angle_alpha   90.00
_cell.angle_beta   90.00
_cell.angle_gamma   90.00
#
_symmetry.space_group_name_H-M   'P 1'
#
loop_
_entity.id
_entity.type
_entity.pdbx_description
1 polymer ?
#
loop_
_entity_poly.entity_id
_entity_poly.type
_entity_poly.pdbx_seq_one_letter_code
_entity_poly.pdbx_strand_id
1 'polypeptide(L)'
;MKNVFSLLFVIFSTLYGLSQDVLVEAESFDNPGGWLVDPQFVEQMGSPYLNAHGMGKPVENASTEVNFKKSGTYHIWVRTMNWVPGEWEAPGRFQLKVGETVLDTVLGTRSGWGWQYAGEAKINKKQATHIELQDLTGFNGRCDAIYFSTKKDTPPSSTKKLAAWRQEITAQPNAPEKVKSYDLVVVGGGLAGCAAAIAGAEQGLKVALIHDRPVLGGNASEEIRVHTLGIYGNFERILKKIDTKHYPNGSAESKIDQQKRDENVKSYDNIDLFLNWRAYDAVSEENSVKYVDARQTFTGDRKRFTAPYFVDSTGDGWIGFWAGAEFSYGRESVDTYGEHWEEHGELWSPKEADNAVMGSSVLWGSKDTDSPQNFPEVPWAMPVSKDYAEVNGEWQWEFSRNDLSQIDDAEEIRDHMLRAIYGSFSNAKKDDVNKNRKLEWVSYLVGKRESRRLVGDHIFTFNDAKEGTKFPDGVVIETRAVDVHYQTVLEDENNPDFISEALFYRGPQYYIPYRSLYSKNIKNLFMAGRNFSCSHAGLGGPRVMLTTGQMGAAVGYAASLCKKYEVMPREIYTGYLDEYLNLIEDQKYEKIPTSKK
;
A
#
# COMPACT_ATOMS: atom_id res chain seq x y z
N MET A 1 -49.18 72.84 0.44
CA MET A 1 -48.13 72.05 1.13
C MET A 1 -48.84 70.87 1.80
N LYS A 2 -48.68 69.58 1.48
CA LYS A 2 -47.71 68.79 0.70
C LYS A 2 -48.49 67.59 0.12
N ASN A 3 -48.26 67.25 -1.15
CA ASN A 3 -48.68 65.98 -1.74
C ASN A 3 -47.75 64.88 -1.23
N VAL A 4 -48.30 63.80 -0.68
CA VAL A 4 -47.53 62.60 -0.29
C VAL A 4 -47.75 61.55 -1.38
N PHE A 5 -46.72 61.32 -2.19
CA PHE A 5 -46.62 60.16 -3.07
C PHE A 5 -46.15 58.96 -2.25
N SER A 6 -46.97 57.90 -2.16
CA SER A 6 -46.53 56.59 -1.69
C SER A 6 -45.94 55.82 -2.87
N LEU A 7 -44.62 55.62 -2.85
CA LEU A 7 -43.89 54.77 -3.80
C LEU A 7 -43.98 53.31 -3.31
N LEU A 8 -44.69 52.44 -4.04
CA LEU A 8 -44.63 50.99 -3.84
C LEU A 8 -43.33 50.46 -4.45
N PHE A 9 -42.40 50.00 -3.61
CA PHE A 9 -41.26 49.18 -4.05
C PHE A 9 -41.72 47.72 -4.16
N VAL A 10 -41.93 47.23 -5.38
CA VAL A 10 -42.08 45.80 -5.65
C VAL A 10 -40.67 45.21 -5.74
N ILE A 11 -40.25 44.52 -4.67
CA ILE A 11 -39.03 43.70 -4.69
C ILE A 11 -39.37 42.43 -5.46
N PHE A 12 -38.90 42.33 -6.70
CA PHE A 12 -38.83 41.05 -7.42
C PHE A 12 -37.77 40.18 -6.73
N SER A 13 -38.21 39.28 -5.86
CA SER A 13 -37.37 38.18 -5.38
C SER A 13 -37.19 37.20 -6.54
N THR A 14 -36.09 37.33 -7.28
CA THR A 14 -35.59 36.26 -8.16
C THR A 14 -35.24 35.07 -7.30
N LEU A 15 -36.10 34.04 -7.32
CA LEU A 15 -35.79 32.70 -6.84
C LEU A 15 -34.69 32.12 -7.74
N TYR A 16 -33.44 32.47 -7.47
CA TYR A 16 -32.30 31.68 -7.92
C TYR A 16 -32.40 30.33 -7.18
N GLY A 17 -32.96 29.33 -7.85
CA GLY A 17 -32.82 27.95 -7.40
C GLY A 17 -31.33 27.63 -7.34
N LEU A 18 -30.76 27.59 -6.13
CA LEU A 18 -29.36 27.17 -5.92
C LEU A 18 -29.14 25.81 -6.60
N SER A 19 -28.09 25.64 -7.40
CA SER A 19 -27.68 24.33 -7.94
C SER A 19 -27.50 23.34 -6.79
N GLN A 20 -27.82 22.06 -7.00
CA GLN A 20 -27.33 21.00 -6.10
C GLN A 20 -26.30 20.18 -6.85
N ASP A 21 -25.14 20.04 -6.22
CA ASP A 21 -24.05 19.20 -6.65
C ASP A 21 -23.88 18.08 -5.61
N VAL A 22 -23.63 16.85 -6.06
CA VAL A 22 -23.43 15.67 -5.19
C VAL A 22 -22.23 14.89 -5.69
N LEU A 23 -21.25 14.69 -4.82
CA LEU A 23 -20.12 13.80 -5.04
C LEU A 23 -20.33 12.52 -4.25
N VAL A 24 -20.21 11.39 -4.93
CA VAL A 24 -20.26 10.04 -4.36
C VAL A 24 -18.88 9.43 -4.55
N GLU A 25 -18.16 9.23 -3.46
CA GLU A 25 -16.85 8.56 -3.47
C GLU A 25 -17.10 7.05 -3.58
N ALA A 26 -16.48 6.39 -4.56
CA ALA A 26 -16.84 5.01 -4.93
C ALA A 26 -16.43 4.01 -3.85
N GLU A 27 -15.34 4.27 -3.14
CA GLU A 27 -14.91 3.47 -1.99
C GLU A 27 -15.93 3.43 -0.84
N SER A 28 -16.88 4.38 -0.83
CA SER A 28 -17.95 4.48 0.16
C SER A 28 -19.23 3.73 -0.21
N PHE A 29 -19.21 2.93 -1.28
CA PHE A 29 -20.39 2.15 -1.66
C PHE A 29 -20.78 1.18 -0.55
N ASP A 30 -22.07 1.18 -0.18
CA ASP A 30 -22.61 0.34 0.89
C ASP A 30 -22.41 -1.16 0.64
N ASN A 31 -22.48 -1.55 -0.63
CA ASN A 31 -22.21 -2.91 -1.08
C ASN A 31 -21.19 -2.88 -2.23
N PRO A 32 -19.92 -3.28 -2.01
CA PRO A 32 -18.93 -3.32 -3.08
C PRO A 32 -19.20 -4.43 -4.12
N GLY A 33 -20.13 -5.36 -3.85
CA GLY A 33 -20.34 -6.52 -4.71
C GLY A 33 -19.07 -7.35 -4.82
N GLY A 34 -18.58 -7.55 -6.04
CA GLY A 34 -17.28 -8.18 -6.31
C GLY A 34 -16.16 -7.19 -6.62
N TRP A 35 -16.39 -5.88 -6.48
CA TRP A 35 -15.35 -4.86 -6.62
C TRP A 35 -14.51 -4.80 -5.35
N LEU A 36 -13.22 -4.52 -5.51
CA LEU A 36 -12.27 -4.39 -4.40
C LEU A 36 -11.94 -2.91 -4.17
N VAL A 37 -11.83 -2.48 -2.92
CA VAL A 37 -11.28 -1.16 -2.60
C VAL A 37 -9.77 -1.23 -2.66
N ASP A 38 -9.18 -0.36 -3.47
CA ASP A 38 -7.74 -0.22 -3.60
C ASP A 38 -7.24 1.07 -2.93
N PRO A 39 -6.52 0.96 -1.79
CA PRO A 39 -5.94 2.10 -1.09
C PRO A 39 -4.45 2.33 -1.39
N GLN A 40 -3.80 1.57 -2.29
CA GLN A 40 -2.33 1.63 -2.43
C GLN A 40 -1.80 2.90 -3.09
N PHE A 41 -2.61 3.58 -3.90
CA PHE A 41 -2.18 4.70 -4.74
C PHE A 41 -2.82 6.03 -4.33
N VAL A 42 -3.31 6.13 -3.09
CA VAL A 42 -4.07 7.29 -2.59
C VAL A 42 -3.26 8.58 -2.71
N GLU A 43 -1.95 8.54 -2.50
CA GLU A 43 -1.10 9.73 -2.60
C GLU A 43 -1.01 10.28 -4.02
N GLN A 44 -1.03 9.41 -5.03
CA GLN A 44 -1.05 9.79 -6.45
C GLN A 44 -2.48 10.16 -6.90
N MET A 45 -3.48 9.45 -6.39
CA MET A 45 -4.87 9.49 -6.84
C MET A 45 -5.75 10.51 -6.16
N GLY A 46 -5.42 10.85 -4.91
CA GLY A 46 -6.19 11.68 -4.00
C GLY A 46 -7.26 10.92 -3.20
N SER A 47 -7.47 9.63 -3.47
CA SER A 47 -8.53 8.79 -2.87
C SER A 47 -8.29 7.31 -3.17
N PRO A 48 -8.84 6.40 -2.34
CA PRO A 48 -9.04 5.01 -2.74
C PRO A 48 -10.04 4.93 -3.91
N TYR A 49 -10.10 3.78 -4.58
CA TYR A 49 -11.08 3.56 -5.64
C TYR A 49 -11.56 2.12 -5.67
N LEU A 50 -12.70 1.88 -6.32
CA LEU A 50 -13.19 0.54 -6.60
C LEU A 50 -12.54 -0.04 -7.86
N ASN A 51 -12.09 -1.30 -7.77
CA ASN A 51 -11.45 -2.06 -8.83
C ASN A 51 -12.17 -3.40 -9.11
N ALA A 52 -12.68 -3.58 -10.32
CA ALA A 52 -13.34 -4.81 -10.78
C ALA A 52 -12.31 -5.90 -11.17
N HIS A 53 -11.71 -6.55 -10.17
CA HIS A 53 -10.63 -7.53 -10.36
C HIS A 53 -11.16 -8.96 -10.60
N GLY A 54 -11.92 -9.16 -11.67
CA GLY A 54 -12.61 -10.42 -11.97
C GLY A 54 -11.81 -11.48 -12.75
N MET A 55 -10.57 -11.17 -13.14
CA MET A 55 -9.68 -12.03 -13.94
C MET A 55 -10.33 -12.53 -15.24
N GLY A 56 -11.05 -11.65 -15.94
CA GLY A 56 -11.72 -11.94 -17.20
C GLY A 56 -13.16 -12.44 -17.09
N LYS A 57 -13.74 -12.36 -15.89
CA LYS A 57 -15.18 -12.56 -15.67
C LYS A 57 -15.75 -11.33 -14.97
N PRO A 58 -16.84 -10.74 -15.49
CA PRO A 58 -17.50 -9.64 -14.82
C PRO A 58 -17.78 -9.94 -13.34
N VAL A 59 -17.43 -9.01 -12.46
CA VAL A 59 -17.71 -9.13 -11.03
C VAL A 59 -19.14 -8.72 -10.70
N GLU A 60 -19.64 -9.13 -9.54
CA GLU A 60 -20.95 -8.68 -9.05
C GLU A 60 -20.97 -7.15 -8.87
N ASN A 61 -22.09 -6.51 -9.22
CA ASN A 61 -22.22 -5.06 -9.21
C ASN A 61 -21.94 -4.46 -7.83
N ALA A 62 -21.16 -3.38 -7.79
CA ALA A 62 -21.11 -2.52 -6.62
C ALA A 62 -22.36 -1.62 -6.60
N SER A 63 -22.93 -1.37 -5.43
CA SER A 63 -24.13 -0.54 -5.29
C SER A 63 -24.15 0.30 -4.01
N THR A 64 -24.91 1.41 -4.06
CA THR A 64 -25.15 2.30 -2.91
C THR A 64 -26.45 3.09 -3.09
N GLU A 65 -26.96 3.65 -2.00
CA GLU A 65 -28.15 4.50 -1.98
C GLU A 65 -27.80 5.97 -1.72
N VAL A 66 -28.18 6.86 -2.65
CA VAL A 66 -27.84 8.29 -2.53
C VAL A 66 -29.08 9.15 -2.36
N ASN A 67 -29.06 9.96 -1.29
CA ASN A 67 -30.12 10.91 -0.99
C ASN A 67 -29.84 12.29 -1.61
N PHE A 68 -30.73 12.73 -2.48
CA PHE A 68 -30.65 14.06 -3.10
C PHE A 68 -31.57 15.05 -2.39
N LYS A 69 -31.12 16.31 -2.23
CA LYS A 69 -31.90 17.38 -1.59
C LYS A 69 -32.94 17.99 -2.54
N LYS A 70 -32.76 17.84 -3.85
CA LYS A 70 -33.61 18.41 -4.91
C LYS A 70 -33.95 17.34 -5.95
N SER A 71 -35.18 17.41 -6.47
CA SER A 71 -35.56 16.65 -7.66
C SER A 71 -35.15 17.44 -8.89
N GLY A 72 -34.82 16.76 -9.98
CA GLY A 72 -34.44 17.40 -11.24
C GLY A 72 -33.74 16.45 -12.19
N THR A 73 -33.37 16.95 -13.36
CA THR A 73 -32.42 16.26 -14.24
C THR A 73 -31.00 16.58 -13.78
N TYR A 74 -30.21 15.55 -13.53
CA TYR A 74 -28.80 15.67 -13.18
C TYR A 74 -27.94 15.17 -14.32
N HIS A 75 -26.91 15.93 -14.63
CA HIS A 75 -25.77 15.55 -15.45
C HIS A 75 -24.78 14.78 -14.59
N ILE A 76 -24.22 13.71 -15.15
CA ILE A 76 -23.46 12.73 -14.38
C ILE A 76 -22.09 12.51 -15.02
N TRP A 77 -21.05 12.57 -14.20
CA TRP A 77 -19.69 12.25 -14.58
C TRP A 77 -19.14 11.17 -13.65
N VAL A 78 -18.30 10.30 -14.19
CA VAL A 78 -17.57 9.29 -13.43
C VAL A 78 -16.08 9.52 -13.61
N ARG A 79 -15.33 9.59 -12.51
CA ARG A 79 -13.86 9.62 -12.54
C ARG A 79 -13.35 8.19 -12.66
N THR A 80 -12.71 7.91 -13.77
CA THR A 80 -12.29 6.57 -14.20
C THR A 80 -11.09 6.69 -15.15
N MET A 81 -10.55 5.56 -15.58
CA MET A 81 -9.53 5.48 -16.62
C MET A 81 -9.67 4.19 -17.43
N ASN A 82 -9.19 4.24 -18.66
CA ASN A 82 -8.69 3.06 -19.36
C ASN A 82 -7.25 2.83 -18.89
N TRP A 83 -7.04 1.75 -18.15
CA TRP A 83 -5.72 1.38 -17.63
C TRP A 83 -4.82 0.70 -18.67
N VAL A 84 -5.35 0.35 -19.86
CA VAL A 84 -4.56 -0.14 -21.00
C VAL A 84 -4.97 0.58 -22.29
N PRO A 85 -4.54 1.83 -22.50
CA PRO A 85 -4.82 2.55 -23.75
C PRO A 85 -4.14 1.87 -24.95
N GLY A 86 -4.83 1.86 -26.10
CA GLY A 86 -4.33 1.33 -27.37
C GLY A 86 -5.44 1.08 -28.38
N GLU A 87 -5.08 0.45 -29.50
CA GLU A 87 -5.98 0.15 -30.62
C GLU A 87 -6.77 -1.16 -30.37
N TRP A 88 -7.48 -1.22 -29.25
CA TRP A 88 -8.30 -2.35 -28.81
C TRP A 88 -9.44 -1.87 -27.92
N GLU A 89 -10.43 -2.74 -27.68
CA GLU A 89 -11.43 -2.45 -26.67
C GLU A 89 -10.79 -2.42 -25.28
N ALA A 90 -11.10 -1.36 -24.52
CA ALA A 90 -10.54 -1.19 -23.18
C ALA A 90 -10.92 -2.39 -22.28
N PRO A 91 -9.96 -2.99 -21.56
CA PRO A 91 -10.24 -4.10 -20.68
C PRO A 91 -11.01 -3.71 -19.43
N GLY A 92 -10.95 -2.46 -18.94
CA GLY A 92 -11.62 -2.03 -17.70
C GLY A 92 -13.00 -1.40 -17.90
N ARG A 93 -13.80 -1.85 -18.87
CA ARG A 93 -15.08 -1.22 -19.19
C ARG A 93 -16.18 -1.57 -18.19
N PHE A 94 -17.01 -0.59 -17.88
CA PHE A 94 -18.20 -0.75 -17.04
C PHE A 94 -19.30 0.25 -17.43
N GLN A 95 -20.50 0.07 -16.92
CA GLN A 95 -21.61 1.01 -17.06
C GLN A 95 -22.13 1.47 -15.70
N LEU A 96 -22.77 2.64 -15.70
CA LEU A 96 -23.42 3.20 -14.53
C LEU A 96 -24.94 3.02 -14.65
N LYS A 97 -25.56 2.47 -13.61
CA LYS A 97 -27.01 2.43 -13.45
C LYS A 97 -27.44 3.44 -12.37
N VAL A 98 -28.49 4.21 -12.67
CA VAL A 98 -29.05 5.23 -11.77
C VAL A 98 -30.56 5.02 -11.69
N GLY A 99 -31.04 4.67 -10.50
CA GLY A 99 -32.38 4.16 -10.29
C GLY A 99 -32.61 2.88 -11.09
N GLU A 100 -33.60 2.89 -11.97
CA GLU A 100 -33.92 1.75 -12.85
C GLU A 100 -33.24 1.83 -14.22
N THR A 101 -32.53 2.92 -14.52
CA THR A 101 -31.95 3.18 -15.85
C THR A 101 -30.46 2.91 -15.89
N VAL A 102 -30.03 2.00 -16.76
CA VAL A 102 -28.61 1.86 -17.15
C VAL A 102 -28.30 2.95 -18.17
N LEU A 103 -27.26 3.73 -17.93
CA LEU A 103 -26.84 4.79 -18.85
C LEU A 103 -26.10 4.19 -20.07
N ASP A 104 -26.39 4.70 -21.27
CA ASP A 104 -25.87 4.16 -22.54
C ASP A 104 -24.34 4.29 -22.67
N THR A 105 -23.71 5.20 -21.92
CA THR A 105 -22.26 5.43 -22.01
C THR A 105 -21.47 4.31 -21.36
N VAL A 106 -20.59 3.67 -22.13
CA VAL A 106 -19.57 2.75 -21.61
C VAL A 106 -18.38 3.56 -21.06
N LEU A 107 -18.05 3.32 -19.80
CA LEU A 107 -17.02 4.00 -19.04
C LEU A 107 -15.69 3.22 -19.04
N GLY A 108 -14.62 3.81 -18.51
CA GLY A 108 -13.29 3.17 -18.45
C GLY A 108 -12.56 3.14 -19.79
N THR A 109 -12.87 4.11 -20.66
CA THR A 109 -12.46 4.11 -22.08
C THR A 109 -11.41 5.16 -22.46
N ARG A 110 -11.08 6.12 -21.58
CA ARG A 110 -10.11 7.20 -21.84
C ARG A 110 -8.83 6.97 -21.08
N SER A 111 -7.69 7.20 -21.73
CA SER A 111 -6.37 7.11 -21.10
C SER A 111 -6.23 8.09 -19.94
N GLY A 112 -5.59 7.62 -18.87
CA GLY A 112 -5.35 8.39 -17.65
C GLY A 112 -6.60 8.65 -16.82
N TRP A 113 -6.39 8.97 -15.55
CA TRP A 113 -7.47 9.29 -14.63
C TRP A 113 -8.16 10.61 -15.01
N GLY A 114 -9.48 10.56 -15.20
CA GLY A 114 -10.26 11.74 -15.53
C GLY A 114 -11.77 11.53 -15.52
N TRP A 115 -12.50 12.64 -15.64
CA TRP A 115 -13.96 12.64 -15.68
C TRP A 115 -14.48 12.25 -17.06
N GLN A 116 -15.31 11.21 -17.10
CA GLN A 116 -16.10 10.80 -18.26
C GLN A 116 -17.56 11.15 -18.02
N TYR A 117 -18.19 11.85 -18.98
CA TYR A 117 -19.62 12.14 -18.91
C TYR A 117 -20.40 10.85 -19.15
N ALA A 118 -21.16 10.40 -18.15
CA ALA A 118 -21.90 9.14 -18.20
C ALA A 118 -23.30 9.30 -18.81
N GLY A 119 -23.90 10.49 -18.67
CA GLY A 119 -25.25 10.77 -19.17
C GLY A 119 -26.02 11.70 -18.26
N GLU A 120 -27.34 11.65 -18.38
CA GLU A 120 -28.26 12.36 -17.49
C GLU A 120 -29.32 11.42 -16.93
N ALA A 121 -29.79 11.71 -15.71
CA ALA A 121 -30.86 10.95 -15.07
C ALA A 121 -31.85 11.90 -14.37
N LYS A 122 -33.12 11.50 -14.33
CA LYS A 122 -34.15 12.19 -13.55
C LYS A 122 -34.14 11.66 -12.12
N ILE A 123 -33.87 12.55 -11.18
CA ILE A 123 -33.76 12.23 -9.75
C ILE A 123 -34.99 12.77 -9.01
N ASN A 124 -35.53 11.95 -8.09
CA ASN A 124 -36.62 12.32 -7.21
C ASN A 124 -36.17 12.35 -5.75
N LYS A 125 -36.09 13.53 -5.14
CA LYS A 125 -35.64 13.71 -3.74
C LYS A 125 -36.48 12.97 -2.68
N LYS A 126 -37.68 12.50 -3.03
CA LYS A 126 -38.57 11.82 -2.07
C LYS A 126 -38.11 10.39 -1.75
N GLN A 127 -37.20 9.83 -2.53
CA GLN A 127 -36.65 8.50 -2.36
C GLN A 127 -35.14 8.54 -2.54
N ALA A 128 -34.43 7.65 -1.85
CA ALA A 128 -33.04 7.40 -2.17
C ALA A 128 -32.94 6.91 -3.62
N THR A 129 -31.88 7.31 -4.31
CA THR A 129 -31.60 6.83 -5.65
C THR A 129 -30.55 5.75 -5.57
N HIS A 130 -30.93 4.56 -6.03
CA HIS A 130 -30.04 3.43 -6.18
C HIS A 130 -29.00 3.72 -7.27
N ILE A 131 -27.73 3.46 -6.99
CA ILE A 131 -26.63 3.59 -7.94
C ILE A 131 -25.93 2.24 -8.03
N GLU A 132 -25.64 1.75 -9.24
CA GLU A 132 -24.85 0.54 -9.45
C GLU A 132 -23.73 0.74 -10.47
N LEU A 133 -22.57 0.12 -10.22
CA LEU A 133 -21.50 -0.07 -11.19
C LEU A 133 -21.59 -1.49 -11.78
N GLN A 134 -21.75 -1.57 -13.10
CA GLN A 134 -21.90 -2.82 -13.83
C GLN A 134 -20.62 -3.12 -14.60
N ASP A 135 -19.79 -4.03 -14.08
CA ASP A 135 -18.60 -4.50 -14.77
C ASP A 135 -18.98 -5.25 -16.05
N LEU A 136 -18.30 -4.94 -17.17
CA LEU A 136 -18.57 -5.57 -18.46
C LEU A 136 -17.50 -6.59 -18.86
N THR A 137 -16.36 -6.64 -18.17
CA THR A 137 -15.17 -7.31 -18.68
C THR A 137 -14.50 -8.23 -17.66
N GLY A 138 -14.53 -7.89 -16.37
CA GLY A 138 -13.74 -8.58 -15.35
C GLY A 138 -12.25 -8.25 -15.37
N PHE A 139 -11.81 -7.19 -16.07
CA PHE A 139 -10.39 -6.82 -16.17
C PHE A 139 -10.13 -5.41 -15.64
N ASN A 140 -10.22 -5.27 -14.31
CA ASN A 140 -9.81 -4.07 -13.57
C ASN A 140 -10.50 -2.79 -14.04
N GLY A 141 -11.82 -2.82 -14.22
CA GLY A 141 -12.59 -1.57 -14.34
C GLY A 141 -12.41 -0.73 -13.07
N ARG A 142 -12.20 0.57 -13.22
CA ARG A 142 -11.86 1.47 -12.09
C ARG A 142 -12.88 2.57 -11.95
N CYS A 143 -13.44 2.73 -10.76
CA CYS A 143 -14.30 3.84 -10.42
C CYS A 143 -13.78 4.51 -9.15
N ASP A 144 -13.40 5.78 -9.28
CA ASP A 144 -12.94 6.60 -8.16
C ASP A 144 -14.11 7.37 -7.55
N ALA A 145 -14.87 8.10 -8.37
CA ALA A 145 -15.98 8.90 -7.87
C ALA A 145 -17.05 9.15 -8.93
N ILE A 146 -18.26 9.46 -8.48
CA ILE A 146 -19.41 9.81 -9.32
C ILE A 146 -19.91 11.18 -8.91
N TYR A 147 -19.97 12.09 -9.88
CA TYR A 147 -20.40 13.46 -9.68
C TYR A 147 -21.74 13.72 -10.38
N PHE A 148 -22.70 14.23 -9.63
CA PHE A 148 -24.01 14.64 -10.11
C PHE A 148 -24.15 16.15 -9.98
N SER A 149 -24.56 16.83 -11.06
CA SER A 149 -24.89 18.26 -11.02
C SER A 149 -26.12 18.59 -11.84
N THR A 150 -26.89 19.58 -11.41
CA THR A 150 -27.97 20.15 -12.23
C THR A 150 -27.46 21.02 -13.38
N LYS A 151 -26.16 21.32 -13.42
CA LYS A 151 -25.49 22.01 -14.53
C LYS A 151 -24.62 21.04 -15.31
N LYS A 152 -24.46 21.26 -16.61
CA LYS A 152 -23.59 20.45 -17.48
C LYS A 152 -22.13 20.92 -17.44
N ASP A 153 -21.56 21.05 -16.24
CA ASP A 153 -20.19 21.52 -16.03
C ASP A 153 -19.27 20.37 -15.58
N THR A 154 -18.20 20.13 -16.34
CA THR A 154 -17.23 19.08 -16.00
C THR A 154 -16.44 19.47 -14.74
N PRO A 155 -16.23 18.54 -13.78
CA PRO A 155 -15.42 18.82 -12.59
C PRO A 155 -13.94 19.04 -12.91
N PRO A 156 -13.17 19.65 -11.99
CA PRO A 156 -11.73 19.82 -12.18
C PRO A 156 -10.99 18.48 -12.17
N SER A 157 -10.00 18.33 -13.06
CA SER A 157 -9.20 17.09 -13.17
C SER A 157 -7.77 17.21 -12.61
N SER A 158 -7.17 18.40 -12.54
CA SER A 158 -5.79 18.53 -12.05
C SER A 158 -5.73 18.24 -10.54
N THR A 159 -4.76 17.43 -10.10
CA THR A 159 -4.65 16.92 -8.71
C THR A 159 -4.89 17.98 -7.64
N LYS A 160 -4.19 19.13 -7.71
CA LYS A 160 -4.33 20.22 -6.74
C LYS A 160 -5.74 20.83 -6.72
N LYS A 161 -6.34 21.06 -7.89
CA LYS A 161 -7.70 21.61 -7.98
C LYS A 161 -8.75 20.57 -7.59
N LEU A 162 -8.53 19.30 -7.92
CA LEU A 162 -9.41 18.20 -7.54
C LEU A 162 -9.46 18.05 -6.02
N ALA A 163 -8.31 18.07 -5.35
CA ALA A 163 -8.24 17.99 -3.89
C ALA A 163 -8.97 19.16 -3.21
N ALA A 164 -8.72 20.39 -3.66
CA ALA A 164 -9.41 21.58 -3.13
C ALA A 164 -10.93 21.55 -3.39
N TRP A 165 -11.33 21.15 -4.60
CA TRP A 165 -12.74 21.02 -4.97
C TRP A 165 -13.45 19.92 -4.17
N ARG A 166 -12.80 18.77 -3.95
CA ARG A 166 -13.31 17.69 -3.09
C ARG A 166 -13.55 18.19 -1.67
N GLN A 167 -12.61 18.95 -1.10
CA GLN A 167 -12.77 19.54 0.23
C GLN A 167 -13.97 20.50 0.27
N GLU A 168 -14.13 21.35 -0.75
CA GLU A 168 -15.23 22.31 -0.85
C GLU A 168 -16.59 21.62 -0.98
N ILE A 169 -16.73 20.68 -1.94
CA ILE A 169 -18.02 20.04 -2.23
C ILE A 169 -18.49 19.11 -1.10
N THR A 170 -17.55 18.48 -0.39
CA THR A 170 -17.86 17.64 0.78
C THR A 170 -17.97 18.44 2.08
N ALA A 171 -17.75 19.75 2.03
CA ALA A 171 -17.64 20.63 3.20
C ALA A 171 -16.68 20.07 4.27
N GLN A 172 -15.60 19.42 3.83
CA GLN A 172 -14.65 18.75 4.69
C GLN A 172 -13.79 19.79 5.44
N PRO A 173 -13.63 19.68 6.78
CA PRO A 173 -12.84 20.64 7.53
C PRO A 173 -11.35 20.60 7.15
N ASN A 174 -10.61 21.68 7.42
CA ASN A 174 -9.18 21.74 7.07
C ASN A 174 -8.33 20.75 7.87
N ALA A 175 -8.71 20.44 9.11
CA ALA A 175 -8.01 19.49 9.98
C ALA A 175 -8.96 18.35 10.43
N PRO A 176 -8.43 17.18 10.81
CA PRO A 176 -9.24 16.14 11.44
C PRO A 176 -9.85 16.63 12.76
N GLU A 177 -11.13 16.38 12.96
CA GLU A 177 -11.84 16.81 14.18
C GLU A 177 -11.58 15.88 15.37
N LYS A 178 -11.31 14.59 15.08
CA LYS A 178 -11.09 13.56 16.09
C LYS A 178 -9.59 13.42 16.37
N VAL A 179 -9.16 13.71 17.59
CA VAL A 179 -7.77 13.52 18.05
C VAL A 179 -7.71 12.31 18.99
N LYS A 180 -6.68 11.47 18.83
CA LYS A 180 -6.39 10.31 19.68
C LYS A 180 -4.94 10.38 20.16
N SER A 181 -4.74 10.11 21.46
CA SER A 181 -3.43 10.17 22.09
C SER A 181 -2.99 8.80 22.64
N TYR A 182 -1.72 8.48 22.41
CA TYR A 182 -1.08 7.20 22.69
C TYR A 182 0.33 7.42 23.26
N ASP A 183 0.93 6.38 23.80
CA ASP A 183 2.36 6.38 24.13
C ASP A 183 3.21 6.09 22.89
N LEU A 184 2.69 5.25 21.98
CA LEU A 184 3.34 4.85 20.74
C LEU A 184 2.34 4.82 19.59
N VAL A 185 2.66 5.49 18.49
CA VAL A 185 1.92 5.36 17.22
C VAL A 185 2.78 4.58 16.23
N VAL A 186 2.29 3.42 15.81
CA VAL A 186 2.92 2.55 14.81
C VAL A 186 2.11 2.64 13.52
N VAL A 187 2.75 2.98 12.41
CA VAL A 187 2.09 3.06 11.10
C VAL A 187 2.64 1.98 10.18
N GLY A 188 1.75 1.12 9.68
CA GLY A 188 2.07 -0.03 8.83
C GLY A 188 1.86 -1.37 9.55
N GLY A 189 0.79 -2.09 9.20
CA GLY A 189 0.43 -3.40 9.78
C GLY A 189 1.22 -4.60 9.24
N GLY A 190 2.44 -4.40 8.73
CA GLY A 190 3.34 -5.50 8.33
C GLY A 190 3.89 -6.26 9.53
N LEU A 191 4.77 -7.25 9.30
CA LEU A 191 5.41 -7.98 10.40
C LEU A 191 6.20 -7.08 11.35
N ALA A 192 6.91 -6.08 10.81
CA ALA A 192 7.61 -5.06 11.61
C ALA A 192 6.65 -4.30 12.54
N GLY A 193 5.58 -3.71 12.00
CA GLY A 193 4.65 -2.93 12.82
C GLY A 193 3.85 -3.78 13.81
N CYS A 194 3.45 -5.01 13.43
CA CYS A 194 2.82 -5.95 14.35
C CYS A 194 3.76 -6.30 15.52
N ALA A 195 5.03 -6.60 15.22
CA ALA A 195 6.02 -6.93 16.24
C ALA A 195 6.32 -5.74 17.17
N ALA A 196 6.43 -4.52 16.61
CA ALA A 196 6.62 -3.29 17.39
C ALA A 196 5.44 -3.01 18.32
N ALA A 197 4.21 -3.17 17.81
CA ALA A 197 3.01 -2.97 18.62
C ALA A 197 2.92 -3.99 19.76
N ILE A 198 3.17 -5.27 19.48
CA ILE A 198 3.18 -6.33 20.50
C ILE A 198 4.25 -6.07 21.56
N ALA A 199 5.50 -5.83 21.15
CA ALA A 199 6.61 -5.60 22.08
C ALA A 199 6.37 -4.38 22.98
N GLY A 200 5.90 -3.27 22.41
CA GLY A 200 5.55 -2.07 23.18
C GLY A 200 4.38 -2.32 24.14
N ALA A 201 3.33 -3.01 23.68
CA ALA A 201 2.16 -3.33 24.49
C ALA A 201 2.47 -4.29 25.65
N GLU A 202 3.36 -5.27 25.45
CA GLU A 202 3.81 -6.19 26.51
C GLU A 202 4.57 -5.48 27.63
N GLN A 203 5.22 -4.35 27.32
CA GLN A 203 5.86 -3.45 28.29
C GLN A 203 4.91 -2.37 28.84
N GLY A 204 3.61 -2.47 28.56
CA GLY A 204 2.58 -1.60 29.13
C GLY A 204 2.33 -0.29 28.38
N LEU A 205 2.90 -0.09 27.19
CA LEU A 205 2.58 1.08 26.37
C LEU A 205 1.13 1.01 25.86
N LYS A 206 0.46 2.17 25.79
CA LYS A 206 -0.77 2.29 25.00
C LYS A 206 -0.40 2.56 23.54
N VAL A 207 -0.72 1.61 22.66
CA VAL A 207 -0.28 1.63 21.26
C VAL A 207 -1.45 1.89 20.33
N ALA A 208 -1.25 2.75 19.32
CA ALA A 208 -2.07 2.75 18.11
C ALA A 208 -1.33 2.03 16.99
N LEU A 209 -1.94 1.00 16.40
CA LEU A 209 -1.44 0.35 15.19
C LEU A 209 -2.34 0.73 14.01
N ILE A 210 -1.81 1.57 13.11
CA ILE A 210 -2.54 2.12 11.96
C ILE A 210 -2.17 1.33 10.71
N HIS A 211 -3.16 0.75 10.04
CA HIS A 211 -2.96 0.00 8.81
C HIS A 211 -4.02 0.34 7.77
N ASP A 212 -3.57 0.58 6.54
CA ASP A 212 -4.37 1.04 5.41
C ASP A 212 -5.31 0.00 4.81
N ARG A 213 -5.12 -1.28 5.15
CA ARG A 213 -5.86 -2.42 4.59
C ARG A 213 -6.69 -3.17 5.64
N PRO A 214 -7.64 -4.04 5.20
CA PRO A 214 -8.56 -4.71 6.11
C PRO A 214 -7.94 -5.85 6.91
N VAL A 215 -6.73 -6.29 6.55
CA VAL A 215 -6.03 -7.41 7.19
C VAL A 215 -4.56 -7.08 7.41
N LEU A 216 -3.96 -7.58 8.50
CA LEU A 216 -2.54 -7.38 8.78
C LEU A 216 -1.63 -8.22 7.86
N GLY A 217 -0.33 -7.99 7.97
CA GLY A 217 0.71 -8.82 7.34
C GLY A 217 1.55 -8.16 6.28
N GLY A 218 1.14 -7.00 5.75
CA GLY A 218 1.85 -6.38 4.64
C GLY A 218 1.87 -7.33 3.43
N ASN A 219 3.06 -7.69 2.93
CA ASN A 219 3.19 -8.66 1.84
C ASN A 219 2.85 -10.11 2.26
N ALA A 220 2.84 -10.42 3.56
CA ALA A 220 2.42 -11.72 4.11
C ALA A 220 0.93 -11.81 4.44
N SER A 221 0.14 -10.86 3.95
CA SER A 221 -1.33 -10.91 3.99
C SER A 221 -1.86 -11.95 3.00
N GLU A 222 -3.13 -12.35 3.16
CA GLU A 222 -3.83 -13.17 2.16
C GLU A 222 -4.05 -12.46 0.82
N GLU A 223 -3.88 -11.12 0.81
CA GLU A 223 -4.06 -10.26 -0.35
C GLU A 223 -2.84 -10.27 -1.28
N ILE A 224 -1.62 -10.47 -0.74
CA ILE A 224 -0.35 -10.48 -1.51
C ILE A 224 0.35 -11.85 -1.48
N ARG A 225 0.22 -12.60 -0.37
CA ARG A 225 0.61 -14.02 -0.25
C ARG A 225 2.10 -14.36 -0.41
N VAL A 226 2.99 -13.48 0.06
CA VAL A 226 4.42 -13.81 0.22
C VAL A 226 4.61 -14.46 1.60
N HIS A 227 5.24 -15.63 1.66
CA HIS A 227 5.52 -16.29 2.94
C HIS A 227 6.68 -15.61 3.70
N THR A 228 6.71 -15.74 5.01
CA THR A 228 7.74 -15.13 5.86
C THR A 228 9.03 -15.93 5.81
N LEU A 229 10.12 -15.28 5.40
CA LEU A 229 11.48 -15.80 5.37
C LEU A 229 12.36 -15.08 6.38
N GLY A 230 13.51 -15.70 6.66
CA GLY A 230 14.52 -15.24 7.61
C GLY A 230 14.57 -16.14 8.85
N ILE A 231 15.25 -15.67 9.89
CA ILE A 231 15.27 -16.33 11.19
C ILE A 231 14.54 -15.49 12.24
N TYR A 232 14.20 -16.10 13.37
CA TYR A 232 13.48 -15.42 14.45
C TYR A 232 14.36 -14.56 15.35
N GLY A 233 15.67 -14.83 15.37
CA GLY A 233 16.61 -14.18 16.29
C GLY A 233 16.19 -14.28 17.75
N ASN A 234 16.33 -13.19 18.48
CA ASN A 234 15.95 -13.10 19.90
C ASN A 234 14.43 -12.97 20.12
N PHE A 235 13.65 -12.87 19.05
CA PHE A 235 12.23 -12.46 19.09
C PHE A 235 11.26 -13.57 18.69
N GLU A 236 11.70 -14.84 18.72
CA GLU A 236 10.88 -16.01 18.35
C GLU A 236 9.50 -16.03 19.01
N ARG A 237 9.42 -15.64 20.28
CA ARG A 237 8.18 -15.57 21.05
C ARG A 237 7.12 -14.67 20.42
N ILE A 238 7.52 -13.51 19.91
CA ILE A 238 6.62 -12.56 19.25
C ILE A 238 6.38 -13.00 17.81
N LEU A 239 7.45 -13.37 17.09
CA LEU A 239 7.36 -13.63 15.66
C LEU A 239 6.53 -14.87 15.33
N LYS A 240 6.58 -15.94 16.13
CA LYS A 240 5.70 -17.12 15.95
C LYS A 240 4.21 -16.82 16.07
N LYS A 241 3.83 -15.69 16.71
CA LYS A 241 2.43 -15.25 16.79
C LYS A 241 1.94 -14.65 15.47
N ILE A 242 2.85 -14.16 14.62
CA ILE A 242 2.52 -13.31 13.46
C ILE A 242 3.15 -13.76 12.13
N ASP A 243 4.02 -14.77 12.17
CA ASP A 243 4.69 -15.37 11.01
C ASP A 243 3.72 -16.14 10.09
N THR A 244 4.26 -16.69 9.02
CA THR A 244 3.58 -17.70 8.21
C THR A 244 4.36 -19.00 8.22
N LYS A 245 3.69 -20.12 7.92
CA LYS A 245 4.39 -21.30 7.43
C LYS A 245 5.02 -20.99 6.07
N HIS A 246 5.96 -21.83 5.66
CA HIS A 246 6.57 -21.75 4.34
C HIS A 246 5.66 -22.43 3.31
N TYR A 247 4.82 -21.62 2.66
CA TYR A 247 3.99 -22.04 1.54
C TYR A 247 4.62 -21.60 0.21
N PRO A 248 4.29 -22.25 -0.92
CA PRO A 248 4.54 -21.65 -2.23
C PRO A 248 3.97 -20.22 -2.29
N ASN A 249 4.65 -19.31 -2.99
CA ASN A 249 4.14 -17.95 -3.13
C ASN A 249 2.78 -17.96 -3.83
N GLY A 250 1.86 -17.11 -3.39
CA GLY A 250 0.49 -17.10 -3.94
C GLY A 250 -0.45 -18.12 -3.32
N SER A 251 0.01 -18.98 -2.40
CA SER A 251 -0.83 -19.99 -1.74
C SER A 251 -1.99 -19.36 -0.95
N ALA A 252 -3.20 -19.90 -1.17
CA ALA A 252 -4.40 -19.53 -0.43
C ALA A 252 -4.32 -19.86 1.07
N GLU A 253 -3.40 -20.75 1.48
CA GLU A 253 -3.19 -21.11 2.88
C GLU A 253 -2.64 -19.95 3.72
N SER A 254 -2.09 -18.91 3.08
CA SER A 254 -1.69 -17.65 3.74
C SER A 254 -2.81 -17.02 4.58
N LYS A 255 -4.08 -17.28 4.25
CA LYS A 255 -5.24 -16.86 5.03
C LYS A 255 -5.23 -17.38 6.47
N ILE A 256 -4.76 -18.62 6.69
CA ILE A 256 -4.71 -19.24 8.01
C ILE A 256 -3.75 -18.47 8.93
N ASP A 257 -2.57 -18.17 8.42
CA ASP A 257 -1.55 -17.44 9.18
C ASP A 257 -1.90 -15.96 9.34
N GLN A 258 -2.62 -15.38 8.38
CA GLN A 258 -3.19 -14.05 8.54
C GLN A 258 -4.23 -14.03 9.68
N GLN A 259 -5.17 -14.96 9.74
CA GLN A 259 -6.12 -15.04 10.87
C GLN A 259 -5.41 -15.16 12.22
N LYS A 260 -4.41 -16.05 12.31
CA LYS A 260 -3.55 -16.19 13.49
C LYS A 260 -2.90 -14.85 13.90
N ARG A 261 -2.33 -14.12 12.95
CA ARG A 261 -1.69 -12.82 13.20
C ARG A 261 -2.68 -11.80 13.75
N ASP A 262 -3.84 -11.68 13.10
CA ASP A 262 -4.91 -10.77 13.49
C ASP A 262 -5.41 -11.05 14.91
N GLU A 263 -5.70 -12.31 15.23
CA GLU A 263 -6.15 -12.74 16.55
C GLU A 263 -5.11 -12.42 17.63
N ASN A 264 -3.83 -12.67 17.34
CA ASN A 264 -2.75 -12.37 18.28
C ASN A 264 -2.62 -10.86 18.54
N VAL A 265 -2.67 -10.00 17.52
CA VAL A 265 -2.64 -8.54 17.74
C VAL A 265 -3.88 -8.06 18.51
N LYS A 266 -5.07 -8.57 18.17
CA LYS A 266 -6.33 -8.22 18.84
C LYS A 266 -6.42 -8.72 20.28
N SER A 267 -5.57 -9.67 20.70
CA SER A 267 -5.54 -10.18 22.07
C SER A 267 -4.95 -9.23 23.12
N TYR A 268 -4.41 -8.08 22.71
CA TYR A 268 -3.86 -7.08 23.64
C TYR A 268 -4.83 -5.91 23.83
N ASP A 269 -5.35 -5.75 25.05
CA ASP A 269 -6.29 -4.68 25.40
C ASP A 269 -5.72 -3.26 25.25
N ASN A 270 -4.39 -3.12 25.24
CA ASN A 270 -3.67 -1.86 25.10
C ASN A 270 -3.12 -1.60 23.69
N ILE A 271 -3.57 -2.37 22.69
CA ILE A 271 -3.38 -2.06 21.26
C ILE A 271 -4.72 -1.63 20.67
N ASP A 272 -4.85 -0.34 20.36
CA ASP A 272 -5.94 0.14 19.51
C ASP A 272 -5.56 -0.13 18.05
N LEU A 273 -6.20 -1.14 17.45
CA LEU A 273 -5.98 -1.55 16.06
C LEU A 273 -6.89 -0.78 15.10
N PHE A 274 -6.30 -0.04 14.17
CA PHE A 274 -6.96 0.76 13.15
C PHE A 274 -6.74 0.14 11.76
N LEU A 275 -7.55 -0.86 11.40
CA LEU A 275 -7.60 -1.44 10.04
C LEU A 275 -8.43 -0.55 9.11
N ASN A 276 -8.06 -0.51 7.83
CA ASN A 276 -8.66 0.39 6.83
C ASN A 276 -8.45 1.88 7.17
N TRP A 277 -7.30 2.24 7.76
CA TRP A 277 -6.89 3.61 8.05
C TRP A 277 -5.56 3.91 7.36
N ARG A 278 -5.62 4.73 6.30
CA ARG A 278 -4.43 5.18 5.56
C ARG A 278 -3.93 6.48 6.15
N ALA A 279 -2.70 6.47 6.68
CA ALA A 279 -1.99 7.71 6.99
C ALA A 279 -1.78 8.52 5.72
N TYR A 280 -1.99 9.82 5.75
CA TYR A 280 -1.85 10.70 4.58
C TYR A 280 -1.00 11.95 4.87
N ASP A 281 -0.62 12.16 6.14
CA ASP A 281 0.23 13.28 6.55
C ASP A 281 0.94 12.95 7.87
N ALA A 282 2.15 13.48 8.04
CA ALA A 282 2.88 13.49 9.30
C ALA A 282 3.59 14.83 9.46
N VAL A 283 3.28 15.55 10.53
CA VAL A 283 3.82 16.91 10.74
C VAL A 283 4.83 16.90 11.87
N SER A 284 5.98 17.51 11.59
CA SER A 284 7.04 17.71 12.57
C SER A 284 7.24 19.20 12.87
N GLU A 285 7.63 19.49 14.12
CA GLU A 285 8.10 20.79 14.55
C GLU A 285 9.36 20.59 15.41
N GLU A 286 10.36 21.44 15.24
CA GLU A 286 11.64 21.35 15.96
C GLU A 286 12.29 19.95 15.88
N ASN A 287 12.17 19.33 14.70
CA ASN A 287 12.65 17.99 14.39
C ASN A 287 11.98 16.90 15.24
N SER A 288 10.70 17.03 15.58
CA SER A 288 9.92 15.99 16.25
C SER A 288 8.53 15.91 15.66
N VAL A 289 8.09 14.70 15.31
CA VAL A 289 6.72 14.43 14.87
C VAL A 289 5.76 14.83 15.99
N LYS A 290 4.79 15.67 15.66
CA LYS A 290 3.71 16.08 16.58
C LYS A 290 2.50 15.20 16.41
N TYR A 291 2.18 14.86 15.16
CA TYR A 291 1.06 14.00 14.84
C TYR A 291 1.20 13.32 13.48
N VAL A 292 0.43 12.24 13.33
CA VAL A 292 0.11 11.60 12.07
C VAL A 292 -1.39 11.75 11.85
N ASP A 293 -1.81 12.21 10.68
CA ASP A 293 -3.22 12.22 10.28
C ASP A 293 -3.51 11.01 9.39
N ALA A 294 -4.62 10.33 9.65
CA ALA A 294 -5.08 9.20 8.86
C ALA A 294 -6.56 9.29 8.50
N ARG A 295 -6.91 8.66 7.39
CA ARG A 295 -8.25 8.62 6.81
C ARG A 295 -8.73 7.18 6.70
N GLN A 296 -9.97 6.92 7.07
CA GLN A 296 -10.59 5.63 6.90
C GLN A 296 -10.90 5.41 5.41
N THR A 297 -10.48 4.27 4.85
CA THR A 297 -10.42 4.03 3.39
C THR A 297 -11.76 3.73 2.72
N PHE A 298 -12.85 3.62 3.48
CA PHE A 298 -14.20 3.41 2.95
C PHE A 298 -15.11 4.62 3.20
N THR A 299 -14.98 5.28 4.34
CA THR A 299 -15.93 6.29 4.83
C THR A 299 -15.37 7.71 4.73
N GLY A 300 -14.07 7.86 4.46
CA GLY A 300 -13.39 9.16 4.44
C GLY A 300 -13.21 9.80 5.82
N ASP A 301 -13.59 9.11 6.90
CA ASP A 301 -13.51 9.58 8.28
C ASP A 301 -12.05 9.87 8.65
N ARG A 302 -11.76 11.05 9.22
CA ARG A 302 -10.37 11.45 9.53
C ARG A 302 -10.09 11.47 11.02
N LYS A 303 -8.88 11.08 11.40
CA LYS A 303 -8.36 11.11 12.77
C LYS A 303 -6.93 11.62 12.79
N ARG A 304 -6.61 12.38 13.85
CA ARG A 304 -5.27 12.81 14.20
C ARG A 304 -4.74 11.94 15.34
N PHE A 305 -3.52 11.43 15.18
CA PHE A 305 -2.85 10.57 16.15
C PHE A 305 -1.63 11.29 16.72
N THR A 306 -1.59 11.48 18.02
CA THR A 306 -0.49 12.11 18.75
C THR A 306 0.19 11.11 19.68
N ALA A 307 1.51 11.11 19.73
CA ALA A 307 2.29 10.33 20.69
C ALA A 307 3.64 11.01 20.94
N PRO A 308 4.32 10.70 22.06
CA PRO A 308 5.72 11.08 22.23
C PRO A 308 6.63 10.35 21.24
N TYR A 309 6.27 9.13 20.81
CA TYR A 309 7.08 8.28 19.93
C TYR A 309 6.28 7.74 18.74
N PHE A 310 6.92 7.68 17.57
CA PHE A 310 6.34 7.17 16.34
C PHE A 310 7.22 6.09 15.71
N VAL A 311 6.60 5.09 15.08
CA VAL A 311 7.29 4.05 14.30
C VAL A 311 6.80 4.10 12.86
N ASP A 312 7.71 4.40 11.94
CA ASP A 312 7.47 4.19 10.52
C ASP A 312 7.79 2.75 10.12
N SER A 313 6.74 1.99 9.87
CA SER A 313 6.80 0.64 9.33
C SER A 313 5.94 0.47 8.10
N THR A 314 5.75 1.55 7.32
CA THR A 314 4.93 1.52 6.10
C THR A 314 5.59 0.76 4.96
N GLY A 315 6.88 0.45 5.08
CA GLY A 315 7.70 -0.13 4.02
C GLY A 315 8.12 0.90 2.96
N ASP A 316 7.34 1.96 2.74
CA ASP A 316 7.63 3.09 1.83
C ASP A 316 8.30 4.29 2.52
N GLY A 317 8.42 4.26 3.86
CA GLY A 317 9.00 5.36 4.64
C GLY A 317 8.14 6.63 4.60
N TRP A 318 6.81 6.48 4.57
CA TRP A 318 5.88 7.61 4.36
C TRP A 318 5.89 8.60 5.53
N ILE A 319 5.92 8.09 6.76
CA ILE A 319 5.91 8.93 7.96
C ILE A 319 7.24 9.67 8.07
N GLY A 320 8.36 8.99 7.81
CA GLY A 320 9.67 9.62 7.74
C GLY A 320 9.73 10.69 6.66
N PHE A 321 9.27 10.36 5.45
CA PHE A 321 9.24 11.30 4.32
C PHE A 321 8.44 12.58 4.64
N TRP A 322 7.20 12.45 5.13
CA TRP A 322 6.36 13.61 5.48
C TRP A 322 6.92 14.38 6.68
N ALA A 323 7.48 13.69 7.68
CA ALA A 323 8.10 14.33 8.83
C ALA A 323 9.41 15.07 8.51
N GLY A 324 9.97 14.89 7.31
CA GLY A 324 11.24 15.51 6.91
C GLY A 324 12.48 14.71 7.31
N ALA A 325 12.36 13.40 7.52
CA ALA A 325 13.51 12.54 7.73
C ALA A 325 14.38 12.46 6.47
N GLU A 326 15.71 12.43 6.66
CA GLU A 326 16.65 12.11 5.58
C GLU A 326 16.35 10.70 5.03
N PHE A 327 16.44 10.51 3.71
CA PHE A 327 16.24 9.21 3.05
C PHE A 327 17.09 9.09 1.78
N SER A 328 17.37 7.85 1.37
CA SER A 328 17.89 7.50 0.05
C SER A 328 16.87 6.68 -0.74
N TYR A 329 17.06 6.63 -2.06
CA TYR A 329 16.27 5.85 -3.01
C TYR A 329 17.18 5.43 -4.16
N GLY A 330 16.91 4.27 -4.79
CA GLY A 330 17.71 3.78 -5.92
C GLY A 330 18.95 3.00 -5.51
N ARG A 331 19.91 2.82 -6.41
CA ARG A 331 21.21 2.18 -6.11
C ARG A 331 22.27 3.26 -5.90
N GLU A 332 23.00 3.16 -4.80
CA GLU A 332 24.15 4.01 -4.57
C GLU A 332 25.31 3.68 -5.53
N SER A 333 26.12 4.69 -5.85
CA SER A 333 27.38 4.46 -6.57
C SER A 333 28.29 3.54 -5.75
N VAL A 334 29.02 2.66 -6.42
CA VAL A 334 30.03 1.76 -5.82
C VAL A 334 31.01 2.48 -4.88
N ASP A 335 31.31 3.76 -5.15
CA ASP A 335 32.24 4.57 -4.35
C ASP A 335 31.63 5.13 -3.05
N THR A 336 30.30 5.12 -2.92
CA THR A 336 29.58 5.72 -1.78
C THR A 336 29.89 4.98 -0.48
N TYR A 337 29.83 3.63 -0.53
CA TYR A 337 30.06 2.75 0.61
C TYR A 337 31.08 1.65 0.33
N GLY A 338 31.68 1.62 -0.87
CA GLY A 338 32.66 0.60 -1.25
C GLY A 338 32.05 -0.80 -1.40
N GLU A 339 30.82 -0.90 -1.89
CA GLU A 339 30.04 -2.15 -1.96
C GLU A 339 30.22 -2.88 -3.30
N HIS A 340 31.46 -3.01 -3.76
CA HIS A 340 31.77 -3.70 -5.02
C HIS A 340 31.73 -5.22 -4.86
N TRP A 341 31.11 -5.90 -5.82
CA TRP A 341 31.26 -7.35 -6.01
C TRP A 341 31.68 -7.64 -7.45
N GLU A 342 32.96 -8.01 -7.63
CA GLU A 342 33.61 -8.16 -8.93
C GLU A 342 32.89 -9.13 -9.88
N GLU A 343 32.28 -10.17 -9.33
CA GLU A 343 31.56 -11.18 -10.11
C GLU A 343 30.36 -10.63 -10.89
N HIS A 344 29.68 -9.60 -10.36
CA HIS A 344 28.44 -9.08 -10.93
C HIS A 344 28.49 -7.59 -11.30
N GLY A 345 29.55 -6.86 -10.93
CA GLY A 345 29.82 -5.49 -11.37
C GLY A 345 28.61 -4.54 -11.22
N GLU A 346 28.24 -3.88 -12.33
CA GLU A 346 27.17 -2.86 -12.39
C GLU A 346 25.76 -3.40 -12.06
N LEU A 347 25.53 -4.72 -12.12
CA LEU A 347 24.26 -5.31 -11.71
C LEU A 347 24.12 -5.27 -10.18
N TRP A 348 25.23 -5.37 -9.45
CA TRP A 348 25.26 -5.32 -8.00
C TRP A 348 25.31 -3.88 -7.46
N SER A 349 26.32 -3.12 -7.92
CA SER A 349 26.54 -1.74 -7.51
C SER A 349 27.00 -0.93 -8.73
N PRO A 350 26.22 0.05 -9.20
CA PRO A 350 26.58 0.80 -10.39
C PRO A 350 27.72 1.80 -10.11
N LYS A 351 28.45 2.20 -11.15
CA LYS A 351 29.47 3.24 -11.02
C LYS A 351 28.88 4.60 -10.69
N GLU A 352 27.79 4.97 -11.35
CA GLU A 352 27.03 6.19 -11.06
C GLU A 352 25.73 5.80 -10.36
N ALA A 353 25.32 6.57 -9.34
CA ALA A 353 24.07 6.31 -8.65
C ALA A 353 22.87 6.42 -9.62
N ASP A 354 21.90 5.54 -9.46
CA ASP A 354 20.69 5.51 -10.30
C ASP A 354 19.44 5.23 -9.48
N ASN A 355 18.28 5.20 -10.13
CA ASN A 355 16.97 5.02 -9.50
C ASN A 355 16.48 3.57 -9.57
N ALA A 356 17.29 2.64 -10.07
CA ALA A 356 16.92 1.24 -10.10
C ALA A 356 16.83 0.70 -8.66
N VAL A 357 15.92 -0.24 -8.45
CA VAL A 357 15.69 -0.89 -7.16
C VAL A 357 15.22 -2.31 -7.40
N MET A 358 15.29 -3.15 -6.37
CA MET A 358 14.56 -4.42 -6.35
C MET A 358 13.08 -4.13 -6.56
N GLY A 359 12.52 -4.74 -7.60
CA GLY A 359 11.24 -4.36 -8.14
C GLY A 359 10.06 -4.73 -7.26
N SER A 360 8.89 -4.47 -7.84
CA SER A 360 7.63 -4.85 -7.22
C SER A 360 7.04 -6.08 -7.88
N SER A 361 6.60 -7.03 -7.05
CA SER A 361 6.04 -8.28 -7.53
C SER A 361 4.51 -8.26 -7.55
N VAL A 362 3.92 -8.92 -8.54
CA VAL A 362 2.49 -9.27 -8.57
C VAL A 362 2.38 -10.78 -8.70
N LEU A 363 2.05 -11.43 -7.59
CA LEU A 363 1.91 -12.89 -7.55
C LEU A 363 0.56 -13.32 -8.10
N TRP A 364 0.54 -14.52 -8.67
CA TRP A 364 -0.65 -15.10 -9.28
C TRP A 364 -0.52 -16.61 -9.41
N GLY A 365 -1.66 -17.29 -9.58
CA GLY A 365 -1.69 -18.74 -9.72
C GLY A 365 -2.94 -19.24 -10.41
N SER A 366 -2.83 -20.45 -10.96
CA SER A 366 -3.90 -21.21 -11.59
C SER A 366 -4.04 -22.58 -10.94
N LYS A 367 -5.14 -23.27 -11.25
CA LYS A 367 -5.38 -24.64 -10.81
C LYS A 367 -5.89 -25.52 -11.93
N ASP A 368 -5.67 -26.82 -11.77
CA ASP A 368 -6.37 -27.82 -12.56
C ASP A 368 -7.85 -27.90 -12.17
N THR A 369 -8.66 -28.26 -13.15
CA THR A 369 -10.07 -28.59 -12.93
C THR A 369 -10.42 -29.86 -13.70
N ASP A 370 -11.54 -30.49 -13.36
CA ASP A 370 -11.97 -31.75 -13.99
C ASP A 370 -12.54 -31.56 -15.40
N SER A 371 -12.72 -30.32 -15.86
CA SER A 371 -13.35 -29.98 -17.14
C SER A 371 -12.64 -28.83 -17.84
N PRO A 372 -12.70 -28.73 -19.18
CA PRO A 372 -12.08 -27.63 -19.91
C PRO A 372 -12.54 -26.25 -19.43
N GLN A 373 -11.60 -25.32 -19.37
CA GLN A 373 -11.81 -23.96 -18.89
C GLN A 373 -11.42 -22.98 -19.98
N ASN A 374 -12.28 -21.99 -20.22
CA ASN A 374 -12.02 -20.92 -21.19
C ASN A 374 -11.41 -19.71 -20.48
N PHE A 375 -10.54 -18.99 -21.20
CA PHE A 375 -10.03 -17.68 -20.82
C PHE A 375 -10.25 -16.71 -22.00
N PRO A 376 -10.70 -15.47 -21.76
CA PRO A 376 -10.94 -14.52 -22.85
C PRO A 376 -9.65 -14.17 -23.62
N GLU A 377 -9.81 -13.80 -24.89
CA GLU A 377 -8.73 -13.19 -25.66
C GLU A 377 -8.35 -11.83 -25.05
N VAL A 378 -7.05 -11.56 -24.93
CA VAL A 378 -6.51 -10.35 -24.30
C VAL A 378 -5.50 -9.63 -25.21
N PRO A 379 -5.93 -9.11 -26.38
CA PRO A 379 -5.03 -8.46 -27.33
C PRO A 379 -4.27 -7.27 -26.75
N TRP A 380 -4.83 -6.61 -25.74
CA TRP A 380 -4.24 -5.49 -25.00
C TRP A 380 -3.07 -5.89 -24.07
N ALA A 381 -2.98 -7.17 -23.72
CA ALA A 381 -1.91 -7.74 -22.91
C ALA A 381 -0.71 -8.20 -23.77
N MET A 382 -0.98 -8.61 -25.02
CA MET A 382 0.01 -9.17 -25.95
C MET A 382 1.25 -8.30 -26.20
N PRO A 383 1.17 -6.94 -26.26
CA PRO A 383 2.37 -6.13 -26.44
C PRO A 383 3.39 -6.25 -25.30
N VAL A 384 2.95 -6.64 -24.10
CA VAL A 384 3.83 -6.88 -22.94
C VAL A 384 4.25 -8.34 -22.90
N SER A 385 3.29 -9.26 -22.86
CA SER A 385 3.59 -10.70 -22.72
C SER A 385 4.27 -11.30 -23.94
N LYS A 386 4.13 -10.68 -25.13
CA LYS A 386 4.58 -11.23 -26.41
C LYS A 386 4.06 -12.67 -26.58
N ASP A 387 4.94 -13.63 -26.86
CA ASP A 387 4.69 -15.06 -26.93
C ASP A 387 5.00 -15.81 -25.61
N TYR A 388 5.48 -15.12 -24.57
CA TYR A 388 5.77 -15.73 -23.27
C TYR A 388 4.52 -16.39 -22.71
N ALA A 389 4.64 -17.64 -22.29
CA ALA A 389 3.52 -18.49 -21.89
C ALA A 389 3.83 -19.13 -20.54
N GLU A 390 2.99 -18.87 -19.54
CA GLU A 390 3.11 -19.49 -18.23
C GLU A 390 1.75 -19.74 -17.60
N VAL A 391 1.70 -20.66 -16.63
CA VAL A 391 0.45 -21.02 -15.92
C VAL A 391 0.42 -20.57 -14.47
N ASN A 392 1.56 -20.17 -13.90
CA ASN A 392 1.67 -19.69 -12.52
C ASN A 392 2.76 -18.64 -12.38
N GLY A 393 2.63 -17.81 -11.35
CA GLY A 393 3.64 -16.84 -10.96
C GLY A 393 4.43 -17.30 -9.73
N GLU A 394 5.70 -16.93 -9.70
CA GLU A 394 6.56 -17.05 -8.54
C GLU A 394 7.26 -15.70 -8.27
N TRP A 395 8.16 -15.65 -7.30
CA TRP A 395 8.83 -14.43 -6.86
C TRP A 395 9.51 -13.62 -7.98
N GLN A 396 9.88 -14.25 -9.11
CA GLN A 396 10.51 -13.61 -10.27
C GLN A 396 9.56 -12.69 -11.06
N TRP A 397 8.25 -12.80 -10.85
CA TRP A 397 7.25 -11.94 -11.47
C TRP A 397 7.29 -10.57 -10.81
N GLU A 398 8.29 -9.81 -11.21
CA GLU A 398 8.75 -8.59 -10.58
C GLU A 398 9.24 -7.63 -11.65
N PHE A 399 8.79 -6.38 -11.52
CA PHE A 399 9.12 -5.34 -12.47
C PHE A 399 9.73 -4.11 -11.79
N SER A 400 10.79 -3.62 -12.40
CA SER A 400 11.50 -2.40 -12.04
C SER A 400 12.11 -1.80 -13.30
N ARG A 401 12.11 -0.47 -13.42
CA ARG A 401 12.80 0.23 -14.50
C ARG A 401 13.38 1.51 -13.95
N ASN A 402 14.56 1.90 -14.41
CA ASN A 402 15.30 3.03 -13.83
C ASN A 402 14.57 4.38 -13.94
N ASP A 403 13.64 4.52 -14.87
CA ASP A 403 12.82 5.72 -15.07
C ASP A 403 11.45 5.64 -14.35
N LEU A 404 11.16 4.57 -13.61
CA LEU A 404 9.90 4.39 -12.86
C LEU A 404 10.15 4.36 -11.34
N SER A 405 9.47 5.24 -10.62
CA SER A 405 9.41 5.24 -9.16
C SER A 405 8.53 4.10 -8.67
N GLN A 406 9.04 3.22 -7.81
CA GLN A 406 8.24 2.18 -7.13
C GLN A 406 7.21 2.75 -6.16
N ILE A 407 7.20 4.08 -5.95
CA ILE A 407 6.22 4.78 -5.13
C ILE A 407 5.24 5.53 -6.02
N ASP A 408 5.75 6.39 -6.89
CA ASP A 408 4.92 7.34 -7.65
C ASP A 408 4.31 6.71 -8.91
N ASP A 409 4.98 5.71 -9.50
CA ASP A 409 4.52 4.99 -10.70
C ASP A 409 4.03 3.58 -10.37
N ALA A 410 3.74 3.31 -9.09
CA ALA A 410 3.40 1.97 -8.60
C ALA A 410 2.12 1.40 -9.24
N GLU A 411 1.15 2.24 -9.60
CA GLU A 411 -0.05 1.82 -10.34
C GLU A 411 0.31 1.36 -11.76
N GLU A 412 1.18 2.11 -12.45
CA GLU A 412 1.67 1.75 -13.80
C GLU A 412 2.49 0.46 -13.77
N ILE A 413 3.38 0.31 -12.77
CA ILE A 413 4.16 -0.91 -12.56
C ILE A 413 3.24 -2.12 -12.35
N ARG A 414 2.21 -1.99 -11.51
CA ARG A 414 1.22 -3.06 -11.32
C ARG A 414 0.49 -3.37 -12.63
N ASP A 415 0.09 -2.35 -13.36
CA ASP A 415 -0.68 -2.50 -14.59
C ASP A 415 0.13 -3.17 -15.70
N HIS A 416 1.43 -2.87 -15.79
CA HIS A 416 2.38 -3.61 -16.64
C HIS A 416 2.42 -5.09 -16.27
N MET A 417 2.54 -5.39 -14.97
CA MET A 417 2.53 -6.77 -14.48
C MET A 417 1.21 -7.48 -14.74
N LEU A 418 0.05 -6.83 -14.58
CA LEU A 418 -1.24 -7.42 -14.92
C LEU A 418 -1.33 -7.78 -16.41
N ARG A 419 -0.81 -6.92 -17.30
CA ARG A 419 -0.72 -7.21 -18.74
C ARG A 419 0.19 -8.40 -19.02
N ALA A 420 1.36 -8.46 -18.38
CA ALA A 420 2.23 -9.63 -18.48
C ALA A 420 1.51 -10.92 -18.06
N ILE A 421 0.87 -10.92 -16.90
CA ILE A 421 0.19 -12.08 -16.32
C ILE A 421 -0.96 -12.57 -17.19
N TYR A 422 -1.90 -11.69 -17.54
CA TYR A 422 -3.06 -12.09 -18.33
C TYR A 422 -2.65 -12.54 -19.73
N GLY A 423 -1.67 -11.87 -20.33
CA GLY A 423 -1.15 -12.26 -21.64
C GLY A 423 -0.44 -13.60 -21.61
N SER A 424 0.41 -13.84 -20.60
CA SER A 424 1.14 -15.10 -20.47
C SER A 424 0.22 -16.28 -20.17
N PHE A 425 -0.80 -16.10 -19.33
CA PHE A 425 -1.81 -17.12 -19.12
C PHE A 425 -2.61 -17.40 -20.40
N SER A 426 -2.99 -16.35 -21.14
CA SER A 426 -3.68 -16.49 -22.44
C SER A 426 -2.84 -17.26 -23.46
N ASN A 427 -1.52 -17.04 -23.50
CA ASN A 427 -0.61 -17.79 -24.36
C ASN A 427 -0.52 -19.27 -23.92
N ALA A 428 -0.38 -19.54 -22.63
CA ALA A 428 -0.32 -20.90 -22.11
C ALA A 428 -1.60 -21.71 -22.40
N LYS A 429 -2.77 -21.05 -22.44
CA LYS A 429 -4.06 -21.66 -22.80
C LYS A 429 -4.17 -22.14 -24.24
N LYS A 430 -3.25 -21.74 -25.13
CA LYS A 430 -3.19 -22.22 -26.52
C LYS A 430 -2.70 -23.67 -26.62
N ASP A 431 -2.01 -24.17 -25.60
CA ASP A 431 -1.59 -25.57 -25.51
C ASP A 431 -2.71 -26.43 -24.87
N ASP A 432 -3.07 -27.51 -25.55
CA ASP A 432 -4.08 -28.48 -25.10
C ASP A 432 -3.77 -29.11 -23.74
N VAL A 433 -2.49 -29.18 -23.34
CA VAL A 433 -2.09 -29.64 -22.00
C VAL A 433 -2.72 -28.77 -20.90
N ASN A 434 -2.96 -27.50 -21.20
CA ASN A 434 -3.53 -26.52 -20.28
C ASN A 434 -5.03 -26.30 -20.48
N LYS A 435 -5.73 -27.13 -21.28
CA LYS A 435 -7.18 -26.95 -21.54
C LYS A 435 -8.04 -26.93 -20.27
N ASN A 436 -7.64 -27.68 -19.23
CA ASN A 436 -8.33 -27.76 -17.94
C ASN A 436 -7.84 -26.75 -16.90
N ARG A 437 -6.80 -25.95 -17.22
CA ARG A 437 -6.26 -24.93 -16.32
C ARG A 437 -7.19 -23.73 -16.23
N LYS A 438 -7.46 -23.29 -15.00
CA LYS A 438 -8.23 -22.09 -14.65
C LYS A 438 -7.35 -21.12 -13.87
N LEU A 439 -7.25 -19.87 -14.33
CA LEU A 439 -6.68 -18.79 -13.53
C LEU A 439 -7.49 -18.63 -12.24
N GLU A 440 -6.84 -18.81 -11.10
CA GLU A 440 -7.51 -18.89 -9.80
C GLU A 440 -7.42 -17.59 -9.02
N TRP A 441 -6.23 -16.97 -9.03
CA TRP A 441 -5.97 -15.78 -8.25
C TRP A 441 -4.85 -14.97 -8.89
N VAL A 442 -5.04 -13.66 -8.94
CA VAL A 442 -4.01 -12.67 -9.25
C VAL A 442 -4.06 -11.66 -8.11
N SER A 443 -2.91 -11.24 -7.59
CA SER A 443 -2.87 -10.16 -6.61
C SER A 443 -3.34 -8.87 -7.27
N TYR A 444 -4.41 -8.26 -6.75
CA TYR A 444 -4.83 -6.93 -7.19
C TYR A 444 -3.94 -5.82 -6.59
N LEU A 445 -3.16 -6.17 -5.57
CA LEU A 445 -2.19 -5.30 -4.91
C LEU A 445 -0.78 -5.57 -5.42
N VAL A 446 0.08 -4.56 -5.38
CA VAL A 446 1.49 -4.67 -5.71
C VAL A 446 2.34 -4.89 -4.45
N GLY A 447 3.21 -5.91 -4.47
CA GLY A 447 4.12 -6.26 -3.39
C GLY A 447 5.51 -5.66 -3.58
N LYS A 448 5.76 -4.50 -2.98
CA LYS A 448 7.06 -3.79 -3.10
C LYS A 448 8.16 -4.46 -2.28
N ARG A 449 9.37 -4.56 -2.83
CA ARG A 449 10.59 -5.04 -2.12
C ARG A 449 11.46 -3.92 -1.58
N GLU A 450 11.49 -2.81 -2.30
CA GLU A 450 12.37 -1.70 -2.02
C GLU A 450 11.70 -0.39 -2.44
N SER A 451 12.03 0.66 -1.70
CA SER A 451 11.48 2.00 -1.85
C SER A 451 12.42 3.00 -1.15
N ARG A 452 11.91 3.98 -0.40
CA ARG A 452 12.76 4.88 0.40
C ARG A 452 13.39 4.13 1.57
N ARG A 453 14.70 4.30 1.74
CA ARG A 453 15.48 3.84 2.89
C ARG A 453 15.78 5.07 3.76
N LEU A 454 15.18 5.15 4.95
CA LEU A 454 15.35 6.30 5.84
C LEU A 454 16.76 6.30 6.45
N VAL A 455 17.30 7.47 6.79
CA VAL A 455 18.68 7.59 7.30
C VAL A 455 18.68 7.64 8.84
N GLY A 456 19.38 6.69 9.46
CA GLY A 456 19.69 6.63 10.87
C GLY A 456 21.13 7.04 11.17
N ASP A 457 21.57 6.84 12.40
CA ASP A 457 22.97 7.11 12.78
C ASP A 457 23.95 6.08 12.21
N HIS A 458 23.45 4.91 11.81
CA HIS A 458 24.20 3.90 11.06
C HIS A 458 23.40 3.48 9.83
N ILE A 459 24.03 3.55 8.66
CA ILE A 459 23.50 2.98 7.42
C ILE A 459 24.06 1.56 7.33
N PHE A 460 23.21 0.54 7.46
CA PHE A 460 23.62 -0.85 7.32
C PHE A 460 23.99 -1.14 5.85
N THR A 461 25.20 -1.64 5.63
CA THR A 461 25.73 -1.89 4.29
C THR A 461 25.90 -3.38 4.01
N PHE A 462 26.01 -3.74 2.74
CA PHE A 462 26.50 -5.04 2.29
C PHE A 462 27.85 -5.38 2.92
N ASN A 463 28.76 -4.41 3.10
CA ASN A 463 30.04 -4.66 3.78
C ASN A 463 29.84 -5.12 5.22
N ASP A 464 28.87 -4.57 5.95
CA ASP A 464 28.51 -5.05 7.29
C ASP A 464 28.02 -6.50 7.27
N ALA A 465 27.21 -6.86 6.26
CA ALA A 465 26.70 -8.21 6.07
C ALA A 465 27.81 -9.21 5.69
N LYS A 466 28.67 -8.81 4.75
CA LYS A 466 29.78 -9.57 4.20
C LYS A 466 30.81 -9.94 5.28
N GLU A 467 31.21 -8.96 6.09
CA GLU A 467 32.21 -9.16 7.15
C GLU A 467 31.60 -9.74 8.43
N GLY A 468 30.28 -9.82 8.54
CA GLY A 468 29.58 -10.27 9.73
C GLY A 468 29.86 -9.36 10.93
N THR A 469 29.90 -8.04 10.68
CA THR A 469 30.29 -7.03 11.67
C THR A 469 29.44 -7.16 12.93
N LYS A 470 30.11 -7.35 14.07
CA LYS A 470 29.46 -7.39 15.39
C LYS A 470 29.41 -5.99 15.97
N PHE A 471 28.21 -5.42 16.01
CA PHE A 471 27.98 -4.13 16.63
C PHE A 471 27.73 -4.26 18.13
N PRO A 472 28.19 -3.32 18.97
CA PRO A 472 27.83 -3.29 20.38
C PRO A 472 26.32 -3.17 20.58
N ASP A 473 25.63 -2.56 19.62
CA ASP A 473 24.18 -2.38 19.57
C ASP A 473 23.48 -3.29 18.54
N GLY A 474 24.08 -4.44 18.20
CA GLY A 474 23.50 -5.42 17.28
C GLY A 474 22.26 -6.10 17.87
N VAL A 475 21.07 -5.72 17.39
CA VAL A 475 19.78 -6.17 17.98
C VAL A 475 18.99 -7.12 17.09
N VAL A 476 19.30 -7.16 15.79
CA VAL A 476 18.68 -8.07 14.83
C VAL A 476 19.76 -8.95 14.22
N ILE A 477 19.44 -10.24 13.99
CA ILE A 477 20.37 -11.21 13.43
C ILE A 477 19.78 -11.92 12.22
N GLU A 478 20.64 -12.23 11.24
CA GLU A 478 20.25 -12.99 10.06
C GLU A 478 21.42 -13.82 9.52
N THR A 479 21.09 -14.97 8.92
CA THR A 479 22.00 -15.93 8.29
C THR A 479 21.73 -16.13 6.80
N ARG A 480 20.65 -15.55 6.29
CA ARG A 480 20.26 -15.61 4.89
C ARG A 480 21.28 -14.86 4.02
N ALA A 481 21.53 -15.39 2.82
CA ALA A 481 22.25 -14.69 1.77
C ALA A 481 21.70 -13.28 1.52
N VAL A 482 22.59 -12.35 1.17
CA VAL A 482 22.17 -11.05 0.64
C VAL A 482 21.71 -11.29 -0.79
N ASP A 483 20.40 -11.10 -1.05
CA ASP A 483 19.80 -11.29 -2.37
C ASP A 483 19.32 -9.99 -3.02
N VAL A 484 20.03 -9.55 -4.05
CA VAL A 484 19.73 -8.34 -4.84
C VAL A 484 19.12 -8.75 -6.17
N HIS A 485 17.97 -8.15 -6.51
CA HIS A 485 17.17 -8.52 -7.68
C HIS A 485 17.39 -7.52 -8.80
N TYR A 486 17.43 -8.00 -10.04
CA TYR A 486 17.58 -7.20 -11.25
C TYR A 486 16.72 -7.75 -12.38
N GLN A 487 16.38 -6.91 -13.36
CA GLN A 487 15.58 -7.34 -14.52
C GLN A 487 16.44 -8.14 -15.50
N THR A 488 15.96 -9.33 -15.91
CA THR A 488 16.68 -10.22 -16.84
C THR A 488 16.92 -9.60 -18.23
N VAL A 489 16.14 -8.58 -18.60
CA VAL A 489 16.34 -7.79 -19.84
C VAL A 489 17.66 -7.02 -19.86
N LEU A 490 18.28 -6.79 -18.70
CA LEU A 490 19.59 -6.15 -18.59
C LEU A 490 20.74 -7.07 -19.03
N GLU A 491 20.52 -8.39 -19.05
CA GLU A 491 21.48 -9.37 -19.56
C GLU A 491 21.25 -9.71 -21.03
N ASP A 492 19.98 -9.89 -21.42
CA ASP A 492 19.57 -10.15 -22.80
C ASP A 492 18.27 -9.40 -23.10
N GLU A 493 18.30 -8.49 -24.06
CA GLU A 493 17.14 -7.68 -24.47
C GLU A 493 15.96 -8.50 -25.00
N ASN A 494 16.18 -9.78 -25.33
CA ASN A 494 15.13 -10.70 -25.75
C ASN A 494 14.34 -11.27 -24.57
N ASN A 495 14.86 -11.19 -23.34
CA ASN A 495 14.14 -11.62 -22.15
C ASN A 495 12.89 -10.76 -21.91
N PRO A 496 11.85 -11.34 -21.28
CA PRO A 496 10.69 -10.57 -20.84
C PRO A 496 11.10 -9.51 -19.81
N ASP A 497 10.63 -8.28 -20.00
CA ASP A 497 10.96 -7.14 -19.16
C ASP A 497 10.29 -7.17 -17.78
N PHE A 498 9.41 -8.13 -17.53
CA PHE A 498 8.64 -8.33 -16.29
C PHE A 498 9.13 -9.53 -15.46
N ILE A 499 10.29 -10.09 -15.82
CA ILE A 499 10.94 -11.20 -15.10
C ILE A 499 12.28 -10.75 -14.55
N SER A 500 12.45 -10.99 -13.25
CA SER A 500 13.67 -10.70 -12.50
C SER A 500 14.45 -11.95 -12.13
N GLU A 501 15.75 -11.79 -11.97
CA GLU A 501 16.64 -12.76 -11.33
C GLU A 501 17.25 -12.16 -10.06
N ALA A 502 17.77 -13.01 -9.17
CA ALA A 502 18.37 -12.62 -7.91
C ALA A 502 19.82 -13.08 -7.82
N LEU A 503 20.72 -12.14 -7.53
CA LEU A 503 22.13 -12.38 -7.22
C LEU A 503 22.26 -12.73 -5.74
N PHE A 504 22.94 -13.82 -5.41
CA PHE A 504 23.02 -14.32 -4.03
C PHE A 504 24.44 -14.29 -3.49
N TYR A 505 24.73 -13.37 -2.57
CA TYR A 505 25.95 -13.42 -1.77
C TYR A 505 25.74 -14.23 -0.49
N ARG A 506 26.38 -15.40 -0.39
CA ARG A 506 26.36 -16.25 0.82
C ARG A 506 27.48 -15.87 1.76
N GLY A 507 27.17 -15.06 2.76
CA GLY A 507 28.10 -14.59 3.79
C GLY A 507 27.94 -15.29 5.14
N PRO A 508 28.66 -14.80 6.17
CA PRO A 508 28.46 -15.22 7.56
C PRO A 508 27.10 -14.74 8.11
N GLN A 509 26.80 -15.10 9.36
CA GLN A 509 25.75 -14.42 10.11
C GLN A 509 26.10 -12.94 10.29
N TYR A 510 25.12 -12.05 10.08
CA TYR A 510 25.27 -10.61 10.27
C TYR A 510 24.25 -10.03 11.24
N TYR A 511 24.55 -8.82 11.69
CA TYR A 511 23.88 -8.15 12.79
C TYR A 511 23.48 -6.74 12.35
N ILE A 512 22.24 -6.34 12.58
CA ILE A 512 21.78 -4.98 12.27
C ILE A 512 21.79 -4.18 13.57
N PRO A 513 22.53 -3.05 13.62
CA PRO A 513 22.62 -2.23 14.81
C PRO A 513 21.34 -1.44 15.05
N TYR A 514 21.02 -1.19 16.33
CA TYR A 514 19.89 -0.38 16.75
C TYR A 514 19.94 1.04 16.16
N ARG A 515 21.14 1.60 15.96
CA ARG A 515 21.35 2.89 15.27
C ARG A 515 20.81 2.97 13.84
N SER A 516 20.47 1.83 13.22
CA SER A 516 19.80 1.77 11.91
C SER A 516 18.27 1.82 12.01
N LEU A 517 17.70 1.85 13.22
CA LEU A 517 16.26 1.69 13.49
C LEU A 517 15.60 2.95 14.06
N TYR A 518 16.30 4.10 14.05
CA TYR A 518 15.73 5.41 14.38
C TYR A 518 16.29 6.51 13.50
N SER A 519 15.50 7.55 13.25
CA SER A 519 15.87 8.65 12.37
C SER A 519 17.03 9.46 12.94
N LYS A 520 17.99 9.76 12.08
CA LYS A 520 19.12 10.63 12.40
C LYS A 520 18.66 12.04 12.76
N ASN A 521 17.71 12.59 11.99
CA ASN A 521 17.33 14.00 12.08
C ASN A 521 15.94 14.23 12.71
N ILE A 522 15.05 13.25 12.78
CA ILE A 522 13.75 13.37 13.47
C ILE A 522 13.80 12.64 14.83
N LYS A 523 13.83 13.43 15.90
CA LYS A 523 14.21 13.00 17.25
C LYS A 523 13.34 11.90 17.82
N ASN A 524 12.05 11.83 17.49
CA ASN A 524 11.13 10.86 18.10
C ASN A 524 10.59 9.80 17.11
N LEU A 525 11.29 9.62 15.99
CA LEU A 525 10.89 8.70 14.94
C LEU A 525 11.79 7.45 14.92
N PHE A 526 11.18 6.30 15.15
CA PHE A 526 11.74 5.00 14.83
C PHE A 526 11.39 4.58 13.40
N MET A 527 12.18 3.65 12.86
CA MET A 527 11.94 3.02 11.57
C MET A 527 12.19 1.50 11.69
N ALA A 528 11.27 0.70 11.16
CA ALA A 528 11.42 -0.76 11.14
C ALA A 528 10.67 -1.33 9.93
N GLY A 529 11.30 -2.24 9.19
CA GLY A 529 10.74 -2.70 7.92
C GLY A 529 11.77 -2.57 6.81
N ARG A 530 11.29 -2.47 5.57
CA ARG A 530 12.15 -2.28 4.38
C ARG A 530 12.70 -0.86 4.27
N ASN A 531 12.11 0.07 5.02
CA ASN A 531 12.45 1.48 5.08
C ASN A 531 13.51 1.80 6.14
N PHE A 532 14.10 0.80 6.81
CA PHE A 532 15.16 1.01 7.79
C PHE A 532 16.43 1.57 7.15
N SER A 533 17.41 1.99 7.97
CA SER A 533 18.62 2.61 7.46
C SER A 533 19.62 1.61 6.90
N CYS A 534 19.66 1.52 5.58
CA CYS A 534 20.59 0.69 4.83
C CYS A 534 20.89 1.22 3.43
N SER A 535 21.95 0.71 2.80
CA SER A 535 22.19 0.84 1.37
C SER A 535 21.26 -0.07 0.56
N HIS A 536 21.22 0.11 -0.76
CA HIS A 536 20.52 -0.80 -1.67
C HIS A 536 20.99 -2.25 -1.52
N ALA A 537 22.30 -2.48 -1.64
CA ALA A 537 22.88 -3.81 -1.50
C ALA A 537 22.69 -4.37 -0.08
N GLY A 538 22.86 -3.53 0.94
CA GLY A 538 22.63 -3.88 2.34
C GLY A 538 21.20 -4.30 2.65
N LEU A 539 20.20 -3.84 1.90
CA LEU A 539 18.79 -4.21 2.07
C LEU A 539 18.49 -5.67 1.67
N GLY A 540 19.26 -6.23 0.72
CA GLY A 540 18.92 -7.46 0.00
C GLY A 540 18.58 -8.66 0.89
N GLY A 541 19.33 -8.87 1.97
CA GLY A 541 19.03 -9.89 2.98
C GLY A 541 17.99 -9.44 4.02
N PRO A 542 18.24 -8.35 4.77
CA PRO A 542 17.38 -7.88 5.85
C PRO A 542 15.90 -7.63 5.54
N ARG A 543 15.55 -7.35 4.27
CA ARG A 543 14.17 -7.02 3.85
C ARG A 543 13.14 -8.14 4.02
N VAL A 544 13.57 -9.36 4.32
CA VAL A 544 12.67 -10.50 4.55
C VAL A 544 11.87 -10.35 5.84
N MET A 545 10.68 -10.95 5.86
CA MET A 545 9.65 -10.51 6.79
C MET A 545 9.88 -10.92 8.25
N LEU A 546 10.58 -12.03 8.54
CA LEU A 546 10.97 -12.35 9.91
C LEU A 546 12.01 -11.35 10.44
N THR A 547 12.98 -10.97 9.61
CA THR A 547 14.06 -10.03 9.97
C THR A 547 13.52 -8.62 10.17
N THR A 548 12.61 -8.15 9.31
CA THR A 548 11.85 -6.92 9.58
C THR A 548 10.98 -7.00 10.84
N GLY A 549 10.43 -8.18 11.14
CA GLY A 549 9.74 -8.43 12.40
C GLY A 549 10.66 -8.28 13.61
N GLN A 550 11.90 -8.78 13.54
CA GLN A 550 12.91 -8.57 14.59
C GLN A 550 13.18 -7.08 14.80
N MET A 551 13.34 -6.30 13.73
CA MET A 551 13.49 -4.84 13.80
C MET A 551 12.32 -4.18 14.54
N GLY A 552 11.09 -4.62 14.20
CA GLY A 552 9.88 -4.14 14.85
C GLY A 552 9.87 -4.40 16.35
N ALA A 553 10.11 -5.65 16.76
CA ALA A 553 10.14 -6.02 18.18
C ALA A 553 11.21 -5.23 18.94
N ALA A 554 12.42 -5.09 18.38
CA ALA A 554 13.50 -4.30 18.95
C ALA A 554 13.08 -2.83 19.18
N VAL A 555 12.47 -2.20 18.18
CA VAL A 555 11.94 -0.83 18.27
C VAL A 555 10.83 -0.71 19.33
N GLY A 556 9.92 -1.68 19.42
CA GLY A 556 8.86 -1.67 20.43
C GLY A 556 9.40 -1.69 21.87
N TYR A 557 10.44 -2.49 22.12
CA TYR A 557 11.14 -2.50 23.42
C TYR A 557 11.89 -1.19 23.67
N ALA A 558 12.60 -0.67 22.67
CA ALA A 558 13.28 0.63 22.79
C ALA A 558 12.30 1.76 23.14
N ALA A 559 11.13 1.79 22.49
CA ALA A 559 10.08 2.77 22.78
C ALA A 559 9.58 2.68 24.24
N SER A 560 9.53 1.49 24.82
CA SER A 560 9.15 1.31 26.23
C SER A 560 10.17 1.92 27.20
N LEU A 561 11.46 1.78 26.89
CA LEU A 561 12.53 2.40 27.66
C LEU A 561 12.58 3.91 27.46
N CYS A 562 12.30 4.40 26.24
CA CYS A 562 12.14 5.83 25.98
C CYS A 562 11.06 6.40 26.89
N LYS A 563 9.89 5.75 26.96
CA LYS A 563 8.79 6.15 27.86
C LYS A 563 9.19 6.09 29.33
N LYS A 564 9.89 5.04 29.76
CA LYS A 564 10.33 4.84 31.15
C LYS A 564 11.28 5.95 31.62
N TYR A 565 12.19 6.39 30.75
CA TYR A 565 13.23 7.36 31.08
C TYR A 565 12.97 8.78 30.54
N GLU A 566 11.84 8.98 29.85
CA GLU A 566 11.46 10.23 29.19
C GLU A 566 12.53 10.75 28.22
N VAL A 567 13.16 9.84 27.49
CA VAL A 567 14.22 10.13 26.53
C VAL A 567 13.79 9.84 25.09
N MET A 568 14.59 10.27 24.12
CA MET A 568 14.39 9.98 22.71
C MET A 568 15.12 8.69 22.29
N PRO A 569 14.78 8.08 21.12
CA PRO A 569 15.36 6.83 20.63
C PRO A 569 16.88 6.78 20.65
N ARG A 570 17.55 7.89 20.30
CA ARG A 570 19.02 7.99 20.27
C ARG A 570 19.63 7.75 21.65
N GLU A 571 19.00 8.26 22.70
CA GLU A 571 19.49 8.13 24.08
C GLU A 571 19.48 6.69 24.59
N ILE A 572 18.68 5.80 24.00
CA ILE A 572 18.75 4.37 24.31
C ILE A 572 20.14 3.81 23.98
N TYR A 573 20.71 4.20 22.82
CA TYR A 573 22.07 3.80 22.46
C TYR A 573 23.13 4.47 23.35
N THR A 574 23.00 5.77 23.61
CA THR A 574 24.07 6.52 24.30
C THR A 574 24.05 6.41 25.82
N GLY A 575 22.93 5.99 26.43
CA GLY A 575 22.74 6.03 27.87
C GLY A 575 22.11 4.78 28.50
N TYR A 576 21.37 3.96 27.74
CA TYR A 576 20.59 2.84 28.31
C TYR A 576 20.81 1.52 27.55
N LEU A 577 21.93 1.38 26.83
CA LEU A 577 22.16 0.25 25.92
C LEU A 577 22.19 -1.09 26.67
N ASP A 578 22.86 -1.17 27.81
CA ASP A 578 22.96 -2.42 28.57
C ASP A 578 21.60 -2.94 29.03
N GLU A 579 20.74 -2.04 29.54
CA GLU A 579 19.37 -2.42 29.93
C GLU A 579 18.53 -2.83 28.73
N TYR A 580 18.67 -2.12 27.61
CA TYR A 580 17.99 -2.46 26.37
C TYR A 580 18.38 -3.83 25.83
N LEU A 581 19.68 -4.16 25.82
CA LEU A 581 20.17 -5.46 25.39
C LEU A 581 19.74 -6.57 26.35
N ASN A 582 19.74 -6.33 27.67
CA ASN A 582 19.23 -7.27 28.66
C ASN A 582 17.73 -7.54 28.44
N LEU A 583 16.94 -6.49 28.19
CA LEU A 583 15.51 -6.63 27.90
C LEU A 583 15.25 -7.49 26.66
N ILE A 584 16.08 -7.38 25.62
CA ILE A 584 16.03 -8.23 24.43
C ILE A 584 16.46 -9.67 24.76
N GLU A 585 17.54 -9.85 25.51
CA GLU A 585 18.06 -11.18 25.86
C GLU A 585 17.06 -11.99 26.69
N ASP A 586 16.37 -11.33 27.63
CA ASP A 586 15.33 -11.94 28.47
C ASP A 586 14.21 -12.59 27.64
N GLN A 587 13.96 -12.09 26.42
CA GLN A 587 12.94 -12.62 25.51
C GLN A 587 13.23 -14.05 25.04
N LYS A 588 14.50 -14.48 25.05
CA LYS A 588 14.86 -15.87 24.70
C LYS A 588 14.35 -16.88 25.71
N TYR A 589 14.20 -16.46 26.97
CA TYR A 589 13.88 -17.34 28.09
C TYR A 589 12.41 -17.26 28.50
N GLU A 590 11.69 -16.26 28.03
CA GLU A 590 10.25 -16.14 28.23
C GLU A 590 9.48 -17.24 27.49
N LYS A 591 8.60 -17.95 28.21
CA LYS A 591 7.73 -18.95 27.59
C LYS A 591 6.81 -18.28 26.57
N ILE A 592 6.63 -18.93 25.41
CA ILE A 592 5.61 -18.55 24.44
C ILE A 592 4.24 -18.66 25.12
N PRO A 593 3.54 -17.53 25.37
CA PRO A 593 2.24 -17.59 26.01
C PRO A 593 1.28 -18.35 25.09
N THR A 594 0.51 -19.31 25.62
CA THR A 594 -0.48 -20.09 24.87
C THR A 594 -1.75 -19.26 24.59
N SER A 595 -1.59 -18.04 24.08
CA SER A 595 -2.55 -16.92 24.11
C SER A 595 -2.75 -16.32 25.51
N LYS A 596 -2.78 -14.99 25.61
CA LYS A 596 -3.38 -14.31 26.76
C LYS A 596 -4.89 -14.39 26.53
N LYS A 597 -5.58 -15.15 27.39
CA LYS A 597 -7.04 -15.08 27.48
C LYS A 597 -7.46 -13.76 28.08
#